data_AF-A0AAN9G971-F1
#
_entry.id   AF-A0AAN9G971-F1
#
_cell.length_a   1.000
_cell.length_b   1.000
_cell.length_c   1.000
_cell.angle_alpha   90.00
_cell.angle_beta   90.00
_cell.angle_gamma   90.00
#
_symmetry.space_group_name_H-M   'P 1'
#
loop_
_entity.id
_entity.type
_entity.pdbx_description
1 polymer ?
#
loop_
_entity_poly.entity_id
_entity_poly.type
_entity_poly.pdbx_seq_one_letter_code
_entity_poly.pdbx_strand_id
1 'polypeptide(L)' 'MHAHLFNKLKIGQSEMCTCNTAPMTTAHLLQECPLQEERRSTAWPDETPLQKKLLGDLAALKKTAAFVRATGVDV' A
#
# COMPACT_ATOMS: atom_id res chain seq x y z
N MET A 1 -8.72 14.46 27.72
CA MET A 1 -9.03 15.39 26.60
C MET A 1 -7.74 15.73 25.84
N HIS A 2 -7.32 14.90 24.90
CA HIS A 2 -6.20 15.22 23.96
C HIS A 2 -6.57 14.90 22.50
N ALA A 3 -7.87 14.99 22.15
CA ALA A 3 -8.32 14.75 20.77
C ALA A 3 -8.18 15.98 19.85
N HIS A 4 -7.94 17.16 20.42
CA HIS A 4 -8.08 18.42 19.69
C HIS A 4 -6.81 18.83 18.91
N LEU A 5 -5.62 18.46 19.40
CA LEU A 5 -4.33 18.76 18.73
C LEU A 5 -4.05 17.79 17.57
N PHE A 6 -4.51 16.53 17.67
CA PHE A 6 -4.33 15.51 16.62
C PHE A 6 -4.97 15.93 15.29
N ASN A 7 -6.16 16.54 15.34
CA ASN A 7 -6.88 17.02 14.14
C ASN A 7 -6.30 18.33 13.56
N LYS A 8 -5.70 19.18 14.39
CA LYS A 8 -5.32 20.54 13.98
C LYS A 8 -3.95 20.63 13.32
N LEU A 9 -3.01 19.77 13.72
CA LEU A 9 -1.62 19.92 13.29
C LEU A 9 -1.22 18.98 12.15
N LYS A 10 -1.96 17.88 11.88
CA LYS A 10 -1.54 16.80 10.98
C LYS A 10 -0.12 16.26 11.26
N ILE A 11 0.51 16.66 12.36
CA ILE A 11 1.82 16.18 12.81
C ILE A 11 1.58 14.82 13.46
N GLY A 12 1.61 13.76 12.66
CA GLY A 12 1.54 12.38 13.17
C GLY A 12 0.77 11.38 12.30
N GLN A 13 0.11 11.80 11.22
CA GLN A 13 -0.35 10.83 10.23
C GLN A 13 0.84 10.49 9.33
N SER A 14 1.53 9.39 9.62
CA SER A 14 1.92 8.53 8.51
C SER A 14 0.63 8.36 7.70
N GLU A 15 0.60 8.88 6.47
CA GLU A 15 -0.64 9.07 5.71
C GLU A 15 -1.48 7.81 5.87
N MET A 16 -2.62 7.90 6.54
CA MET A 16 -3.43 6.69 6.76
C MET A 16 -3.86 6.23 5.38
N CYS A 17 -3.79 4.93 5.10
CA CYS A 17 -4.26 4.43 3.82
C CYS A 17 -5.72 4.84 3.66
N THR A 18 -6.17 5.09 2.42
CA THR A 18 -7.55 5.49 2.13
C THR A 18 -8.59 4.45 2.56
N CYS A 19 -8.17 3.20 2.84
CA CYS A 19 -9.01 2.18 3.45
C CYS A 19 -9.21 2.35 4.97
N ASN A 20 -8.48 3.28 5.60
CA ASN A 20 -8.54 3.64 7.02
C ASN A 20 -8.32 2.47 8.00
N THR A 21 -7.67 1.38 7.55
CA THR A 21 -7.36 0.20 8.37
C THR A 21 -5.93 0.18 8.89
N ALA A 22 -4.99 0.81 8.18
CA ALA A 22 -3.59 0.89 8.57
C ALA A 22 -2.90 2.12 7.95
N PRO A 23 -1.68 2.47 8.41
CA PRO A 23 -0.83 3.46 7.74
C PRO A 23 -0.54 3.05 6.28
N MET A 24 -0.44 4.03 5.39
CA MET A 24 -0.11 3.86 3.98
C MET A 24 1.36 3.48 3.82
N THR A 25 1.65 2.22 4.11
CA THR A 25 2.95 1.61 3.86
C THR A 25 2.90 0.76 2.60
N THR A 26 4.05 0.58 1.95
CA THR A 26 4.17 -0.30 0.79
C THR A 26 3.79 -1.74 1.14
N ALA A 27 4.10 -2.20 2.36
CA ALA A 27 3.68 -3.51 2.86
C ALA A 27 2.16 -3.64 2.91
N HIS A 28 1.50 -2.64 3.51
CA HIS A 28 0.05 -2.60 3.60
C HIS A 28 -0.61 -2.59 2.21
N LEU A 29 -0.19 -1.68 1.32
CA LEU A 29 -0.73 -1.59 -0.05
C LEU A 29 -0.56 -2.89 -0.84
N LEU A 30 0.60 -3.55 -0.74
CA LEU A 30 0.91 -4.74 -1.52
C LEU A 30 0.33 -6.04 -0.96
N GLN A 31 -0.04 -6.10 0.33
CA GLN A 31 -0.47 -7.36 0.97
C GLN A 31 -1.80 -7.28 1.70
N GLU A 32 -2.10 -6.19 2.39
CA GLU A 32 -3.18 -6.15 3.40
C GLU A 32 -4.31 -5.19 3.02
N CYS A 33 -4.07 -4.26 2.10
CA CYS A 33 -5.05 -3.24 1.76
C CYS A 33 -6.27 -3.89 1.08
N PRO A 34 -7.48 -3.75 1.66
CA PRO A 34 -8.69 -4.34 1.11
C PRO A 34 -9.14 -3.61 -0.16
N LEU A 35 -8.90 -2.30 -0.26
CA LEU A 35 -9.21 -1.52 -1.48
C LEU A 35 -8.42 -1.99 -2.71
N GLN A 36 -7.29 -2.66 -2.49
CA GLN A 36 -6.44 -3.15 -3.56
C GLN A 36 -6.54 -4.66 -3.78
N GLU A 37 -7.46 -5.34 -3.10
CA GLU A 37 -7.59 -6.79 -3.17
C GLU A 37 -7.87 -7.27 -4.60
N GLU A 38 -8.83 -6.68 -5.29
CA GLU A 38 -9.16 -7.01 -6.69
C GLU A 38 -7.95 -6.82 -7.62
N ARG A 39 -7.24 -5.70 -7.47
CA ARG A 39 -6.04 -5.39 -8.26
C ARG A 39 -4.89 -6.35 -7.94
N ARG A 40 -4.74 -6.71 -6.67
CA ARG A 40 -3.73 -7.65 -6.19
C ARG A 40 -3.98 -9.04 -6.76
N SER A 41 -5.22 -9.52 -6.74
CA SER A 41 -5.60 -10.81 -7.34
C SER A 41 -5.38 -10.83 -8.85
N THR A 42 -5.54 -9.69 -9.53
CA THR A 42 -5.27 -9.58 -10.97
C THR A 42 -3.75 -9.54 -11.28
N ALA A 43 -2.97 -8.83 -10.47
CA ALA A 43 -1.51 -8.69 -10.67
C ALA A 43 -0.72 -9.93 -10.20
N TRP A 44 -1.18 -10.56 -9.11
CA TRP A 44 -0.62 -11.74 -8.46
C TRP A 44 -1.74 -12.75 -8.16
N PRO A 45 -2.10 -13.60 -9.14
CA PRO A 45 -3.09 -14.66 -8.93
C PRO A 45 -2.57 -15.74 -7.97
N ASP A 46 -1.26 -15.95 -7.94
CA ASP A 46 -0.59 -16.83 -6.96
C ASP A 46 -0.18 -16.06 -5.71
N GLU A 47 -0.22 -16.75 -4.57
CA GLU A 47 0.18 -16.19 -3.27
C GLU A 47 1.66 -15.77 -3.31
N THR A 48 1.88 -14.48 -3.57
CA THR A 48 3.22 -13.92 -3.77
C THR A 48 3.66 -13.17 -2.50
N PRO A 49 4.74 -13.60 -1.83
CA PRO A 49 5.20 -12.95 -0.62
C PRO A 49 5.73 -11.54 -0.91
N LEU A 50 5.68 -10.67 0.11
CA LEU A 50 6.07 -9.25 -0.04
C LEU A 50 7.52 -9.12 -0.52
N GLN A 51 8.41 -9.99 -0.04
CA GLN A 51 9.80 -10.02 -0.46
C GLN A 51 9.94 -10.27 -1.97
N LYS A 52 9.14 -11.15 -2.58
CA LYS A 52 9.16 -11.35 -4.04
C LYS A 52 8.56 -10.16 -4.80
N LYS A 53 7.60 -9.45 -4.22
CA LYS A 53 7.04 -8.23 -4.82
C LYS A 53 8.05 -7.07 -4.81
N LEU A 54 8.87 -6.97 -3.76
CA LEU A 54 9.83 -5.88 -3.57
C LEU A 54 11.25 -6.17 -4.09
N LEU A 55 11.68 -7.42 -4.06
CA LEU A 55 13.06 -7.86 -4.37
C LEU A 55 13.11 -9.03 -5.35
N GLY A 56 11.99 -9.33 -6.03
CA GLY A 56 11.96 -10.37 -7.05
C GLY A 56 12.65 -9.97 -8.34
N ASP A 57 12.49 -10.81 -9.36
CA ASP A 57 13.08 -10.58 -10.68
C ASP A 57 12.54 -9.30 -11.34
N LEU A 58 13.20 -8.83 -12.40
CA LEU A 58 12.79 -7.63 -13.16
C LEU A 58 11.30 -7.65 -13.56
N ALA A 59 10.76 -8.82 -13.92
CA ALA A 59 9.35 -8.99 -14.24
C ALA A 59 8.43 -8.74 -13.03
N ALA A 60 8.84 -9.19 -11.84
CA ALA A 60 8.11 -8.94 -10.59
C ALA A 60 8.17 -7.45 -10.22
N LEU A 61 9.35 -6.83 -10.30
CA LEU A 61 9.51 -5.39 -10.04
C LEU A 61 8.67 -4.53 -10.99
N LYS A 62 8.61 -4.89 -12.29
CA LYS A 62 7.76 -4.21 -13.27
C LYS A 62 6.27 -4.32 -12.91
N LYS A 63 5.80 -5.50 -12.45
CA LYS A 63 4.42 -5.68 -11.98
C LYS A 63 4.13 -4.82 -10.75
N THR A 64 5.04 -4.83 -9.77
CA THR A 64 4.91 -4.00 -8.56
C THR A 64 4.87 -2.51 -8.91
N ALA A 65 5.72 -2.03 -9.81
CA ALA A 65 5.71 -0.65 -10.27
C ALA A 65 4.41 -0.28 -11.01
N ALA A 66 3.90 -1.18 -11.87
CA ALA A 66 2.62 -0.98 -12.55
C ALA A 66 1.45 -0.90 -11.57
N PHE A 67 1.45 -1.75 -10.54
CA PHE A 67 0.48 -1.73 -9.45
C PHE A 67 0.54 -0.42 -8.67
N VAL A 68 1.74 0.00 -8.21
CA VAL A 68 1.93 1.24 -7.44
C VAL A 68 1.45 2.46 -8.23
N ARG A 69 1.77 2.52 -9.54
CA ARG A 69 1.27 3.59 -10.43
C ARG A 69 -0.25 3.58 -10.55
N ALA A 70 -0.86 2.41 -10.56
CA ALA A 70 -2.32 2.27 -10.62
C ALA A 70 -3.01 2.62 -9.29
N THR A 71 -2.29 2.51 -8.17
CA THR A 71 -2.79 2.93 -6.85
C THR A 71 -2.68 4.44 -6.60
N GLY A 72 -2.04 5.20 -7.51
CA GLY A 72 -1.91 6.65 -7.38
C GLY A 72 -1.03 7.09 -6.22
N VAL A 73 -0.17 6.20 -5.71
CA VAL A 73 0.85 6.55 -4.73
C VAL A 73 2.01 7.17 -5.50
N ASP A 74 2.07 8.50 -5.49
CA ASP A 74 3.21 9.23 -6.01
C ASP A 74 4.38 9.01 -5.03
N VAL A 75 5.50 8.51 -5.55
CA VAL A 75 6.75 8.24 -4.80
C VAL A 75 7.77 9.31 -5.09
#